data_AF-A0A8R1IQ88-F1
#
_entry.id   AF-A0A8R1IQ88-F1
#
_cell.length_a   1.000
_cell.length_b   1.000
_cell.length_c   1.000
_cell.angle_alpha   90.00
_cell.angle_beta   90.00
_cell.angle_gamma   90.00
#
_symmetry.space_group_name_H-M   'P 1'
#
loop_
_entity.id
_entity.type
_entity.pdbx_description
1 polymer ?
#
loop_
_entity_poly.entity_id
_entity_poly.type
_entity_poly.pdbx_seq_one_letter_code
_entity_poly.pdbx_strand_id
1 'polypeptide(L)'
;IDIVFVIDTSAGMGADGLMMVQYSIFFSQNGRFQVKADISTLVGQMSLDPNSERHVQVGLIKYSNVAETIFKPSDYNNEDEFNVDLWTDARLADVDENEDEVNLNLGLVEAARMLGSMRRGVKKAVVVYAASYE
;
A
#
# COMPACT_ATOMS: atom_id res chain seq x y z
N ILE A 1 13.36 1.89 10.33
CA ILE A 1 12.46 2.89 9.70
C ILE A 1 11.06 2.29 9.75
N ASP A 2 10.01 3.09 9.87
CA ASP A 2 8.63 2.61 9.73
C ASP A 2 8.01 3.33 8.53
N ILE A 3 7.23 2.60 7.74
CA ILE A 3 6.74 3.05 6.44
C ILE A 3 5.22 2.90 6.40
N VAL A 4 4.53 3.93 5.95
CA VAL A 4 3.11 3.87 5.60
C VAL A 4 2.98 4.04 4.09
N PHE A 5 2.41 3.05 3.42
CA PHE A 5 1.97 3.16 2.04
C PHE A 5 0.56 3.74 2.02
N VAL A 6 0.34 4.75 1.19
CA VAL A 6 -0.95 5.42 1.00
C VAL A 6 -1.29 5.32 -0.48
N ILE A 7 -2.29 4.51 -0.80
CA ILE A 7 -2.57 4.06 -2.17
C ILE A 7 -3.93 4.61 -2.61
N ASP A 8 -3.93 5.38 -3.69
CA ASP A 8 -5.12 5.78 -4.41
C ASP A 8 -5.78 4.55 -5.06
N THR A 9 -7.10 4.42 -4.89
CA THR A 9 -7.91 3.37 -5.50
C THR A 9 -9.09 3.93 -6.30
N SER A 10 -9.03 5.21 -6.68
CA SER A 10 -9.99 5.85 -7.60
C SER A 10 -9.91 5.30 -9.02
N ALA A 11 -10.94 5.58 -9.82
CA ALA A 11 -11.02 5.23 -11.23
C ALA A 11 -9.80 5.70 -12.05
N GLY A 12 -9.17 6.82 -11.67
CA GLY A 12 -7.95 7.34 -12.32
C GLY A 12 -6.76 6.38 -12.28
N MET A 13 -6.71 5.48 -11.29
CA MET A 13 -5.70 4.41 -11.20
C MET A 13 -5.99 3.22 -12.12
N GLY A 14 -7.21 3.11 -12.66
CA GLY A 14 -7.63 2.02 -13.55
C GLY A 14 -7.53 2.34 -15.04
N ALA A 15 -7.61 3.61 -15.43
CA ALA A 15 -7.73 4.02 -16.84
C ALA A 15 -6.40 4.04 -17.61
N ASP A 16 -5.29 4.45 -16.98
CA ASP A 16 -3.92 4.44 -17.57
C ASP A 16 -2.79 4.54 -16.50
N GLY A 17 -3.10 4.65 -15.20
CA GLY A 17 -2.15 5.03 -14.14
C GLY A 17 -1.68 3.88 -13.25
N LEU A 18 -0.37 3.57 -13.29
CA LEU A 18 0.37 2.84 -12.25
C LEU A 18 -0.05 1.40 -11.88
N MET A 19 -1.09 0.81 -12.47
CA MET A 19 -1.56 -0.54 -12.12
C MET A 19 -1.36 -1.61 -13.22
N MET A 20 -0.55 -1.34 -14.25
CA MET A 20 -0.40 -2.22 -15.43
C MET A 20 1.05 -2.63 -15.71
N VAL A 21 1.42 -3.90 -15.45
CA VAL A 21 2.13 -4.83 -16.37
C VAL A 21 1.94 -6.27 -15.86
N GLN A 22 1.76 -7.16 -16.83
CA GLN A 22 1.40 -8.57 -16.78
C GLN A 22 2.56 -9.49 -16.33
N TYR A 23 2.43 -10.21 -15.21
CA TYR A 23 3.20 -11.44 -14.97
C TYR A 23 2.36 -12.63 -15.44
N SER A 24 2.62 -13.07 -16.67
CA SER A 24 1.99 -14.25 -17.27
C SER A 24 2.59 -15.54 -16.70
N ILE A 25 2.26 -15.87 -15.45
CA ILE A 25 2.20 -17.27 -15.00
C ILE A 25 1.01 -17.39 -14.04
N PHE A 26 -0.12 -17.88 -14.55
CA PHE A 26 -1.32 -18.37 -13.85
C PHE A 26 -2.56 -17.51 -13.60
N PHE A 27 -2.59 -16.18 -13.71
CA PHE A 27 -3.87 -15.45 -13.54
C PHE A 27 -4.04 -14.29 -14.54
N SER A 28 -5.06 -14.42 -15.38
CA SER A 28 -5.47 -13.40 -16.36
C SER A 28 -6.66 -12.65 -15.78
N GLN A 29 -6.48 -11.45 -15.21
CA GLN A 29 -7.46 -10.33 -15.19
C GLN A 29 -6.76 -8.99 -14.88
N ASN A 30 -6.79 -8.10 -15.88
CA ASN A 30 -6.66 -6.64 -15.99
C ASN A 30 -6.28 -5.78 -14.75
N GLY A 31 -5.25 -4.94 -14.90
CA GLY A 31 -5.12 -3.62 -14.27
C GLY A 31 -4.79 -3.48 -12.78
N ARG A 32 -4.08 -4.40 -12.12
CA ARG A 32 -3.89 -4.42 -10.64
C ARG A 32 -2.47 -4.64 -10.07
N PHE A 33 -1.40 -4.56 -10.88
CA PHE A 33 -0.14 -5.26 -10.57
C PHE A 33 1.07 -4.40 -10.16
N GLN A 34 1.23 -3.17 -10.66
CA GLN A 34 2.50 -2.45 -10.52
C GLN A 34 2.69 -1.78 -9.14
N VAL A 35 1.67 -1.14 -8.56
CA VAL A 35 1.77 -0.62 -7.17
C VAL A 35 2.08 -1.72 -6.15
N LYS A 36 1.38 -2.86 -6.23
CA LYS A 36 1.63 -4.01 -5.35
C LYS A 36 3.02 -4.60 -5.55
N ALA A 37 3.48 -4.72 -6.80
CA ALA A 37 4.83 -5.19 -7.10
C ALA A 37 5.92 -4.24 -6.59
N ASP A 38 5.71 -2.92 -6.70
CA ASP A 38 6.64 -1.91 -6.17
C ASP A 38 6.71 -1.98 -4.65
N ILE A 39 5.56 -2.08 -3.98
CA ILE A 39 5.50 -2.25 -2.52
C ILE A 39 6.21 -3.54 -2.12
N SER A 40 5.92 -4.66 -2.78
CA SER A 40 6.57 -5.96 -2.51
C SER A 40 8.09 -5.86 -2.71
N THR A 41 8.55 -5.21 -3.78
CA THR A 41 9.98 -5.00 -4.06
C THR A 41 10.66 -4.11 -3.01
N LEU A 42 10.01 -3.02 -2.61
CA LEU A 42 10.51 -2.14 -1.57
C LEU A 42 10.59 -2.86 -0.22
N VAL A 43 9.54 -3.60 0.16
CA VAL A 43 9.49 -4.33 1.42
C VAL A 43 10.48 -5.51 1.43
N GLY A 44 10.68 -6.20 0.31
CA GLY A 44 11.66 -7.28 0.18
C GLY A 44 13.13 -6.85 0.23
N GLN A 45 13.40 -5.55 0.16
CA GLN A 45 14.73 -4.99 0.46
C GLN A 45 14.91 -4.69 1.97
N MET A 46 13.87 -4.91 2.77
CA MET A 46 13.80 -4.61 4.20
C MET A 46 13.62 -5.89 5.02
N SER A 47 13.63 -5.76 6.34
CA SER A 47 13.41 -6.89 7.25
C SER A 47 12.22 -6.59 8.13
N LEU A 48 11.16 -7.40 8.03
CA LEU A 48 10.01 -7.31 8.93
C LEU A 48 10.24 -8.04 10.26
N ASP A 49 11.32 -8.82 10.38
CA ASP A 49 11.66 -9.56 11.61
C ASP A 49 11.96 -8.58 12.77
N PRO A 50 11.21 -8.62 13.88
CA PRO A 50 11.43 -7.76 15.03
C PRO A 50 12.79 -7.99 15.72
N ASN A 51 13.44 -9.13 15.50
CA ASN A 51 14.76 -9.44 16.05
C ASN A 51 15.92 -8.93 15.17
N SER A 52 15.62 -8.43 13.97
CA SER A 52 16.60 -7.86 13.06
C SER A 52 17.00 -6.44 13.46
N GLU A 53 18.30 -6.11 13.39
CA GLU A 53 18.78 -4.73 13.56
C GLU A 53 18.21 -3.78 12.48
N ARG A 54 17.73 -4.33 11.36
CA ARG A 54 17.12 -3.60 10.25
C ARG A 54 15.59 -3.67 10.27
N HIS A 55 14.98 -4.00 11.41
CA HIS A 55 13.55 -4.16 11.53
C HIS A 55 12.77 -2.93 11.04
N VAL A 56 11.84 -3.16 10.13
CA VAL A 56 10.87 -2.21 9.57
C VAL A 56 9.46 -2.64 9.92
N GLN A 57 8.62 -1.68 10.29
CA GLN A 57 7.18 -1.86 10.34
C GLN A 57 6.53 -1.22 9.12
N VAL A 58 5.54 -1.90 8.57
CA VAL A 58 4.84 -1.48 7.35
C VAL A 58 3.35 -1.35 7.65
N GLY A 59 2.81 -0.19 7.33
CA GLY A 59 1.37 0.04 7.27
C GLY A 59 0.93 0.30 5.84
N LEU A 60 -0.34 0.03 5.55
CA LEU A 60 -0.93 0.25 4.23
C LEU A 60 -2.34 0.82 4.40
N ILE A 61 -2.56 1.94 3.73
CA ILE A 61 -3.83 2.67 3.66
C ILE A 61 -4.24 2.73 2.21
N LYS A 62 -5.52 2.46 1.93
CA LYS A 62 -6.12 2.81 0.64
C LYS A 62 -6.98 4.07 0.79
N TYR A 63 -7.09 4.85 -0.27
CA TYR A 63 -7.97 6.01 -0.28
C TYR A 63 -8.58 6.31 -1.66
N SER A 64 -9.76 6.90 -1.64
CA SER A 64 -10.40 7.61 -2.77
C SER A 64 -11.24 8.75 -2.20
N ASN A 65 -12.56 8.61 -2.13
CA ASN A 65 -13.49 9.47 -1.40
C ASN A 65 -13.51 9.18 0.13
N VAL A 66 -13.00 8.02 0.53
CA VAL A 66 -12.79 7.58 1.92
C VAL A 66 -11.36 7.06 2.09
N ALA A 67 -10.85 6.99 3.32
CA ALA A 67 -9.57 6.36 3.62
C ALA A 67 -9.77 5.16 4.57
N GLU A 68 -9.13 4.04 4.26
CA GLU A 68 -9.22 2.80 5.03
C GLU A 68 -7.82 2.25 5.33
N THR A 69 -7.56 1.94 6.61
CA THR A 69 -6.37 1.18 7.01
C THR A 69 -6.55 -0.29 6.65
N ILE A 70 -5.71 -0.78 5.75
CA ILE A 70 -5.70 -2.18 5.33
C ILE A 70 -4.75 -2.97 6.22
N PHE A 71 -3.49 -2.53 6.31
CA PHE A 71 -2.46 -3.16 7.14
C PHE A 71 -1.98 -2.18 8.21
N LYS A 72 -1.88 -2.67 9.44
CA LYS A 72 -1.31 -1.93 10.56
C LYS A 72 0.18 -2.26 10.70
N PRO A 73 0.97 -1.35 11.29
CA PRO A 73 2.42 -1.52 11.43
C PRO A 73 2.87 -2.80 12.16
N SER A 74 2.01 -3.36 13.00
CA SER A 74 2.28 -4.55 13.81
C SER A 74 1.73 -5.85 13.24
N ASP A 75 1.04 -5.81 12.09
CA ASP A 75 0.34 -6.98 11.56
C ASP A 75 1.33 -8.04 11.03
N TYR A 76 2.53 -7.62 10.60
CA TYR A 76 3.50 -8.50 9.96
C TYR A 76 4.86 -8.48 10.65
N ASN A 77 5.44 -9.66 10.84
CA ASN A 77 6.79 -9.87 11.35
C ASN A 77 7.68 -10.65 10.37
N ASN A 78 7.16 -11.01 9.19
CA ASN A 78 7.85 -11.73 8.15
C ASN A 78 7.35 -11.25 6.78
N GLU A 79 8.24 -11.28 5.78
CA GLU A 79 7.97 -10.77 4.44
C GLU A 79 6.97 -11.65 3.68
N ASP A 80 7.05 -12.97 3.84
CA ASP A 80 6.22 -13.91 3.09
C ASP A 80 4.73 -13.71 3.37
N GLU A 81 4.34 -13.57 4.64
CA GLU A 81 2.95 -13.32 5.07
C GLU A 81 2.47 -11.95 4.58
N PHE A 82 3.31 -10.91 4.69
CA PHE A 82 3.00 -9.60 4.14
C PHE A 82 2.74 -9.66 2.64
N ASN A 83 3.59 -10.36 1.89
CA ASN A 83 3.45 -10.50 0.44
C ASN A 83 2.19 -11.28 0.09
N VAL A 84 1.91 -12.41 0.75
CA VAL A 84 0.68 -13.18 0.54
C VAL A 84 -0.54 -12.27 0.70
N ASP A 85 -0.64 -11.55 1.83
CA ASP A 85 -1.78 -10.68 2.09
C ASP A 85 -1.86 -9.49 1.15
N LEU A 86 -0.73 -8.87 0.78
CA LEU A 86 -0.71 -7.80 -0.22
C LEU A 86 -1.35 -8.23 -1.55
N TRP A 87 -1.16 -9.50 -1.94
CA TRP A 87 -1.74 -10.07 -3.15
C TRP A 87 -3.16 -10.61 -2.97
N THR A 88 -3.52 -11.13 -1.80
CA THR A 88 -4.78 -11.86 -1.59
C THR A 88 -5.85 -11.13 -0.77
N ASP A 89 -5.53 -10.04 -0.07
CA ASP A 89 -6.50 -9.30 0.73
C ASP A 89 -7.59 -8.69 -0.17
N ALA A 90 -8.84 -9.11 0.06
CA ALA A 90 -9.99 -8.68 -0.72
C ALA A 90 -10.24 -7.17 -0.65
N ARG A 91 -9.80 -6.49 0.41
CA ARG A 91 -9.94 -5.03 0.54
C ARG A 91 -9.03 -4.28 -0.42
N LEU A 92 -7.97 -4.93 -0.93
CA LEU A 92 -7.06 -4.45 -1.96
C LEU A 92 -7.42 -4.95 -3.36
N ALA A 93 -8.55 -5.65 -3.51
CA ALA A 93 -9.00 -6.07 -4.82
C ALA A 93 -9.48 -4.86 -5.63
N ASP A 94 -10.20 -3.92 -5.02
CA ASP A 94 -11.06 -3.04 -5.81
C ASP A 94 -10.46 -1.65 -6.04
N VAL A 95 -10.28 -1.31 -7.33
CA VAL A 95 -10.41 0.06 -7.82
C VAL A 95 -11.91 0.31 -7.93
N ASP A 96 -12.40 1.40 -7.37
CA ASP A 96 -13.78 1.79 -7.61
C ASP A 96 -13.84 2.55 -8.93
N GLU A 97 -14.14 1.84 -10.00
CA GLU A 97 -14.26 2.38 -11.37
C GLU A 97 -15.37 3.43 -11.49
N ASN A 98 -16.26 3.55 -10.49
CA ASN A 98 -17.31 4.56 -10.45
C ASN A 98 -16.95 5.77 -9.57
N GLU A 99 -15.83 5.71 -8.84
CA GLU A 99 -15.36 6.76 -7.94
C GLU A 99 -14.14 7.47 -8.53
N ASP A 100 -14.38 8.63 -9.12
CA ASP A 100 -13.34 9.51 -9.65
C ASP A 100 -12.88 10.56 -8.61
N GLU A 101 -13.43 10.56 -7.39
CA GLU A 101 -12.95 11.45 -6.35
C GLU A 101 -11.63 10.94 -5.74
N VAL A 102 -10.59 11.78 -5.84
CA VAL A 102 -9.29 11.56 -5.20
C VAL A 102 -9.10 12.54 -4.06
N ASN A 103 -9.35 12.06 -2.84
CA ASN A 103 -9.17 12.85 -1.62
C ASN A 103 -7.88 12.47 -0.90
N LEU A 104 -6.75 12.89 -1.46
CA LEU A 104 -5.41 12.65 -0.87
C LEU A 104 -5.31 13.12 0.59
N ASN A 105 -6.03 14.18 0.95
CA ASN A 105 -6.04 14.68 2.33
C ASN A 105 -6.56 13.63 3.32
N LEU A 106 -7.60 12.85 2.97
CA LEU A 106 -8.08 11.77 3.82
C LEU A 106 -7.01 10.69 4.03
N GLY A 107 -6.33 10.27 2.95
CA GLY A 107 -5.22 9.33 3.02
C GLY A 107 -4.08 9.83 3.91
N LEU A 108 -3.70 11.10 3.81
CA LEU A 108 -2.64 11.71 4.61
C LEU A 108 -3.02 11.92 6.08
N VAL A 109 -4.28 12.26 6.37
CA VAL A 109 -4.78 12.35 7.76
C VAL A 109 -4.73 10.98 8.42
N GLU A 110 -5.15 9.93 7.71
CA GLU A 110 -5.09 8.56 8.23
C GLU A 110 -3.64 8.08 8.39
N ALA A 111 -2.76 8.43 7.44
CA ALA A 111 -1.33 8.18 7.58
C ALA A 111 -0.76 8.86 8.82
N ALA A 112 -1.09 10.13 9.08
CA ALA A 112 -0.65 10.85 10.27
C ALA A 112 -1.09 10.15 11.57
N ARG A 113 -2.32 9.62 11.62
CA ARG A 113 -2.81 8.82 12.75
C ARG A 113 -2.01 7.53 12.91
N MET A 114 -1.76 6.80 11.82
CA MET A 114 -0.98 5.57 11.82
C MET A 114 0.48 5.80 12.24
N LEU A 115 1.12 6.88 11.76
CA LEU A 115 2.43 7.29 12.23
C LEU A 115 2.44 7.56 13.74
N GLY A 116 1.32 8.03 14.29
CA GLY A 116 1.15 8.24 15.73
C GLY A 116 1.21 6.95 16.56
N SER A 117 0.80 5.80 16.00
CA SER A 117 0.83 4.49 16.68
C SER A 117 2.13 3.71 16.47
N MET A 118 2.95 4.11 15.48
CA MET A 118 4.26 3.51 15.20
C MET A 118 5.31 3.77 16.29
N ARG A 119 6.42 3.01 16.23
CA ARG A 119 7.49 3.04 17.22
C ARG A 119 8.07 4.44 17.41
N ARG A 120 8.39 4.77 18.66
CA ARG A 120 9.05 6.04 19.02
C ARG A 120 10.54 5.96 18.70
N GLY A 121 11.15 7.08 18.31
CA GLY A 121 12.59 7.16 18.04
C GLY A 121 13.04 6.57 16.70
N VAL A 122 12.14 5.94 15.93
CA VAL A 122 12.42 5.39 14.60
C VAL A 122 12.08 6.43 13.52
N LYS A 123 12.88 6.48 12.45
CA LYS A 123 12.58 7.30 11.26
C LYS A 123 11.27 6.83 10.63
N LYS A 124 10.44 7.75 10.17
CA LYS A 124 9.13 7.49 9.59
C LYS A 124 9.08 7.98 8.15
N ALA A 125 8.49 7.19 7.26
CA ALA A 125 8.26 7.56 5.87
C ALA A 125 6.81 7.32 5.49
N VAL A 126 6.30 8.16 4.59
CA VAL A 126 5.03 7.96 3.91
C VAL A 126 5.33 7.89 2.42
N VAL A 127 4.89 6.82 1.77
CA VAL A 127 5.00 6.64 0.32
C VAL A 127 3.59 6.71 -0.24
N VAL A 128 3.37 7.67 -1.15
CA VAL A 128 2.05 7.92 -1.73
C VAL A 128 2.06 7.45 -3.17
N TYR A 129 1.11 6.58 -3.52
CA TYR A 129 0.75 6.24 -4.89
C TYR A 129 -0.56 6.94 -5.21
N ALA A 130 -0.57 7.80 -6.22
CA ALA A 130 -1.74 8.60 -6.61
C ALA A 130 -1.83 8.68 -8.14
N ALA A 131 -3.05 8.73 -8.66
CA ALA A 131 -3.26 9.00 -10.08
C ALA A 131 -2.76 10.41 -10.42
N SER A 132 -2.02 10.55 -11.52
CA SER A 132 -1.75 11.87 -12.09
C SER A 132 -2.96 12.30 -12.92
N TYR A 133 -3.73 13.26 -12.43
CA TYR A 133 -4.73 13.92 -13.26
C TYR A 133 -4.03 14.83 -14.28
N GLU A 134 -4.34 14.64 -15.57
CA GLU A 134 -4.26 15.69 -16.60
C GLU A 134 -5.63 16.36 -16.77
#